data_AF-A0A7S1Q9Z8-F1
#
_entry.id   AF-A0A7S1Q9Z8-F1
#
_cell.length_a   1.000
_cell.length_b   1.000
_cell.length_c   1.000
_cell.angle_alpha   90.00
_cell.angle_beta   90.00
_cell.angle_gamma   90.00
#
_symmetry.space_group_name_H-M   'P 1'
#
loop_
_entity.id
_entity.type
_entity.pdbx_description
1 polymer ?
#
loop_
_entity_poly.entity_id
_entity_poly.type
_entity_poly.pdbx_seq_one_letter_code
_entity_poly.pdbx_strand_id
1 'polypeptide(L)'
;STWGEVIMETMCAKTHDTCPLHGVHLDYQLAAAARKTPTDPIVTLLRDPVERTLSEFFFIRSPEGSITPFMDQWDFQNLTFLRLVRDEADDDKALDSFLHAWPEQPSFNRQVLYLAGFKRWGAALPFRWTGGEPQQREFLSVAKQHLDDVQAFGFTDCFVTSAAAMARVLGWGEATVTQMAARTHHRAQRKTIAAAGLRMHRGTCLALTAGDDQYGGVWRSFVDHRTVEEIERLNWADMELHRFARRQF
;
A
#
# COMPACT_ATOMS: atom_id res chain seq x y z
N SER A 1 4.91 -6.87 3.07
CA SER A 1 5.40 -5.68 3.81
C SER A 1 6.18 -6.14 5.03
N THR A 2 7.17 -5.36 5.54
CA THR A 2 7.92 -5.72 6.77
C THR A 2 7.02 -6.13 7.94
N TRP A 3 5.88 -5.43 8.13
CA TRP A 3 4.97 -5.76 9.21
C TRP A 3 4.37 -7.15 9.08
N GLY A 4 3.65 -7.44 8.00
CA GLY A 4 2.98 -8.74 7.83
C GLY A 4 3.97 -9.89 7.63
N GLU A 5 4.95 -9.70 6.74
CA GLU A 5 5.84 -10.77 6.29
C GLU A 5 7.03 -11.03 7.23
N VAL A 6 7.26 -10.19 8.25
CA VAL A 6 8.38 -10.40 9.17
C VAL A 6 7.96 -10.21 10.62
N ILE A 7 7.45 -9.03 10.98
CA ILE A 7 7.15 -8.72 12.39
C ILE A 7 6.00 -9.58 12.90
N MET A 8 4.88 -9.63 12.18
CA MET A 8 3.70 -10.38 12.57
C MET A 8 3.98 -11.87 12.60
N GLU A 9 4.59 -12.42 11.54
CA GLU A 9 5.06 -13.82 11.52
C GLU A 9 5.91 -14.17 12.74
N THR A 10 6.92 -13.34 13.03
CA THR A 10 7.82 -13.56 14.17
C THR A 10 7.09 -13.48 15.51
N MET A 11 6.20 -12.50 15.67
CA MET A 11 5.49 -12.30 16.94
C MET A 11 4.49 -13.42 17.20
N CYS A 12 3.71 -13.82 16.19
CA CYS A 12 2.76 -14.91 16.35
C CYS A 12 3.46 -16.24 16.67
N ALA A 13 4.59 -16.52 16.02
CA ALA A 13 5.41 -17.68 16.35
C ALA A 13 5.92 -17.64 17.80
N LYS A 14 6.29 -16.46 18.32
CA LYS A 14 6.76 -16.27 19.70
C LYS A 14 5.65 -16.36 20.75
N THR A 15 4.45 -15.86 20.45
CA THR A 15 3.30 -15.88 21.37
C THR A 15 2.50 -17.17 21.29
N HIS A 16 2.88 -18.09 20.40
CA HIS A 16 2.11 -19.29 20.05
C HIS A 16 0.71 -18.98 19.50
N ASP A 17 0.54 -17.78 18.95
CA ASP A 17 -0.67 -17.41 18.21
C ASP A 17 -0.59 -17.94 16.77
N THR A 18 -1.75 -18.23 16.18
CA THR A 18 -1.82 -18.57 14.75
C THR A 18 -2.10 -17.32 13.93
N CYS A 19 -1.18 -16.95 13.05
CA CYS A 19 -1.38 -15.90 12.05
C CYS A 19 -1.40 -16.50 10.64
N PRO A 20 -2.41 -17.33 10.30
CA PRO A 20 -2.37 -18.19 9.12
C PRO A 20 -2.24 -17.44 7.79
N LEU A 21 -2.45 -16.12 7.78
CA LEU A 21 -2.50 -15.28 6.58
C LEU A 21 -1.53 -14.08 6.64
N HIS A 22 -0.46 -14.15 7.44
CA HIS A 22 0.41 -12.98 7.68
C HIS A 22 1.16 -12.43 6.46
N GLY A 23 1.33 -13.24 5.42
CA GLY A 23 1.95 -12.85 4.15
C GLY A 23 0.97 -12.57 3.01
N VAL A 24 -0.34 -12.62 3.26
CA VAL A 24 -1.37 -12.46 2.23
C VAL A 24 -2.03 -11.09 2.38
N HIS A 25 -2.25 -10.37 1.29
CA HIS A 25 -3.05 -9.16 1.35
C HIS A 25 -4.53 -9.55 1.29
N LEU A 26 -5.24 -9.36 2.39
CA LEU A 26 -6.67 -9.58 2.49
C LEU A 26 -7.38 -8.22 2.46
N ASP A 27 -8.49 -8.15 1.75
CA ASP A 27 -9.47 -7.09 2.00
C ASP A 27 -10.21 -7.36 3.32
N TYR A 28 -10.92 -6.35 3.83
CA TYR A 28 -11.54 -6.41 5.15
C TYR A 28 -12.55 -7.56 5.30
N GLN A 29 -13.31 -7.89 4.25
CA GLN A 29 -14.30 -8.98 4.33
C GLN A 29 -13.61 -10.34 4.48
N LEU A 30 -12.53 -10.56 3.73
CA LEU A 30 -11.71 -11.76 3.88
C LEU A 30 -11.01 -11.83 5.23
N ALA A 31 -10.46 -10.70 5.72
CA ALA A 31 -9.83 -10.65 7.03
C ALA A 31 -10.85 -10.95 8.15
N ALA A 32 -12.04 -10.36 8.08
CA ALA A 32 -13.11 -10.58 9.05
C ALA A 32 -13.64 -12.02 9.03
N ALA A 33 -13.72 -12.64 7.85
CA ALA A 33 -14.13 -14.04 7.68
C ALA A 33 -13.05 -15.05 8.13
N ALA A 34 -11.77 -14.66 8.09
CA ALA A 34 -10.67 -15.50 8.54
C ALA A 34 -10.52 -15.56 10.07
N ARG A 35 -11.22 -14.70 10.81
CA ARG A 35 -11.23 -14.72 12.27
C ARG A 35 -11.85 -16.02 12.79
N LYS A 36 -11.19 -16.66 13.76
CA LYS A 36 -11.73 -17.80 14.52
C LYS A 36 -12.72 -17.34 15.57
N THR A 37 -12.49 -16.16 16.15
CA THR A 37 -13.38 -15.54 17.13
C THR A 37 -13.67 -14.08 16.76
N PRO A 38 -14.83 -13.52 17.15
CA PRO A 38 -15.11 -12.09 16.93
C PRO A 38 -14.07 -11.13 17.53
N THR A 39 -13.29 -11.60 18.51
CA THR A 39 -12.24 -10.85 19.20
C THR A 39 -10.86 -10.99 18.57
N ASP A 40 -10.69 -11.85 17.56
CA ASP A 40 -9.40 -11.98 16.87
C ASP A 40 -9.04 -10.65 16.18
N PRO A 41 -7.81 -10.15 16.36
CA PRO A 41 -7.45 -8.83 15.89
C PRO A 41 -7.27 -8.78 14.38
N ILE A 42 -7.88 -7.77 13.77
CA ILE A 42 -7.58 -7.26 12.45
C ILE A 42 -6.69 -6.04 12.65
N VAL A 43 -5.55 -6.03 11.96
CA VAL A 43 -4.65 -4.88 11.95
C VAL A 43 -4.33 -4.47 10.53
N THR A 44 -4.06 -3.18 10.32
CA THR A 44 -3.71 -2.66 9.00
C THR A 44 -2.63 -1.60 9.07
N LEU A 45 -1.93 -1.40 7.96
CA LEU A 45 -1.00 -0.29 7.78
C LEU A 45 -1.43 0.53 6.58
N LEU A 46 -1.52 1.84 6.81
CA LEU A 46 -1.77 2.83 5.79
C LEU A 46 -0.45 3.45 5.31
N ARG A 47 -0.50 4.02 4.11
CA ARG A 47 0.59 4.76 3.50
C ARG A 47 0.03 5.99 2.83
N ASP A 48 0.81 7.07 2.83
CA ASP A 48 0.49 8.23 2.01
C ASP A 48 0.20 7.76 0.56
N PRO A 49 -0.93 8.15 -0.04
CA PRO A 49 -1.33 7.60 -1.33
C PRO A 49 -0.30 7.84 -2.45
N VAL A 50 0.39 8.98 -2.46
CA VAL A 50 1.46 9.24 -3.44
C VAL A 50 2.62 8.27 -3.23
N GLU A 51 3.03 8.09 -1.98
CA GLU A 51 4.08 7.15 -1.64
C GLU A 51 3.72 5.71 -2.01
N ARG A 52 2.45 5.32 -1.82
CA ARG A 52 1.94 3.98 -2.13
C ARG A 52 1.88 3.75 -3.64
N THR A 53 1.28 4.68 -4.38
CA THR A 53 1.10 4.59 -5.83
C THR A 53 2.43 4.46 -6.56
N LEU A 54 3.41 5.30 -6.23
CA LEU A 54 4.74 5.22 -6.86
C LEU A 54 5.48 3.94 -6.44
N SER A 55 5.34 3.51 -5.19
CA SER A 55 5.92 2.26 -4.73
C SER A 55 5.37 1.04 -5.49
N GLU A 56 4.05 1.03 -5.75
CA GLU A 56 3.39 0.00 -6.55
C GLU A 56 3.82 0.03 -8.02
N PHE A 57 3.90 1.21 -8.63
CA PHE A 57 4.43 1.39 -9.99
C PHE A 57 5.83 0.77 -10.14
N PHE A 58 6.76 1.14 -9.26
CA PHE A 58 8.12 0.59 -9.30
C PHE A 58 8.19 -0.88 -8.89
N PHE A 59 7.24 -1.37 -8.06
CA PHE A 59 7.14 -2.80 -7.76
C PHE A 59 6.76 -3.59 -9.00
N ILE A 60 5.76 -3.16 -9.79
CA ILE A 60 5.34 -3.82 -11.03
C ILE A 60 6.49 -3.94 -12.03
N ARG A 61 7.36 -2.91 -12.09
CA ARG A 61 8.55 -2.87 -12.96
C ARG A 61 9.75 -3.66 -12.42
N SER A 62 9.69 -4.18 -11.20
CA SER A 62 10.76 -5.01 -10.62
C SER A 62 10.66 -6.49 -11.05
N PRO A 63 11.74 -7.29 -10.94
CA PRO A 63 11.67 -8.74 -11.16
C PRO A 63 10.59 -9.42 -10.31
N GLU A 64 10.43 -9.01 -9.05
CA GLU A 64 9.39 -9.49 -8.14
C GLU A 64 7.98 -9.06 -8.57
N GLY A 65 7.86 -7.96 -9.31
CA GLY A 65 6.59 -7.51 -9.90
C GLY A 65 6.04 -8.42 -10.99
N SER A 66 6.89 -9.27 -11.58
CA SER A 66 6.48 -10.16 -12.69
C SER A 66 5.38 -11.15 -12.29
N ILE A 67 5.28 -11.49 -11.00
CA ILE A 67 4.23 -12.39 -10.48
C ILE A 67 2.92 -11.68 -10.14
N THR A 68 2.87 -10.34 -10.22
CA THR A 68 1.66 -9.55 -9.89
C THR A 68 0.37 -10.02 -10.57
N PRO A 69 0.34 -10.44 -11.85
CA PRO A 69 -0.91 -10.91 -12.46
C PRO A 69 -1.43 -12.23 -11.88
N PHE A 70 -0.60 -12.97 -11.14
CA PHE A 70 -0.93 -14.28 -10.58
C PHE A 70 -1.21 -14.24 -9.08
N MET A 71 -1.16 -13.06 -8.45
CA MET A 71 -1.49 -12.94 -7.04
C MET A 71 -2.86 -12.26 -6.89
N ASP A 72 -3.80 -12.96 -6.27
CA ASP A 72 -5.18 -12.50 -6.02
C ASP A 72 -5.27 -11.15 -5.27
N GLN A 73 -4.18 -10.74 -4.63
CA GLN A 73 -4.05 -9.44 -3.98
C GLN A 73 -3.88 -8.25 -4.93
N TRP A 74 -3.25 -8.42 -6.08
CA TRP A 74 -3.02 -7.26 -6.94
C TRP A 74 -4.26 -6.92 -7.76
N ASP A 75 -5.10 -7.93 -8.00
CA ASP A 75 -6.34 -7.83 -8.76
C ASP A 75 -6.12 -7.27 -10.19
N PHE A 76 -4.90 -7.41 -10.69
CA PHE A 76 -4.52 -7.01 -12.05
C PHE A 76 -4.68 -8.19 -13.00
N GLN A 77 -5.79 -8.24 -13.72
CA GLN A 77 -5.96 -9.22 -14.81
C GLN A 77 -5.84 -8.60 -16.21
N ASN A 78 -5.64 -7.28 -16.30
CA ASN A 78 -5.35 -6.61 -17.57
C ASN A 78 -3.86 -6.79 -17.93
N LEU A 79 -3.53 -7.94 -18.52
CA LEU A 79 -2.15 -8.27 -18.94
C LEU A 79 -1.61 -7.27 -19.97
N THR A 80 -2.46 -6.69 -20.81
CA THR A 80 -2.05 -5.66 -21.77
C THR A 80 -1.56 -4.42 -21.03
N PHE A 81 -2.33 -3.91 -20.07
CA PHE A 81 -1.91 -2.81 -19.21
C PHE A 81 -0.61 -3.13 -18.45
N LEU A 82 -0.51 -4.31 -17.85
CA LEU A 82 0.71 -4.68 -17.13
C LEU A 82 1.94 -4.74 -18.04
N ARG A 83 1.79 -5.18 -19.30
CA ARG A 83 2.88 -5.12 -20.28
C ARG A 83 3.24 -3.69 -20.65
N LEU A 84 2.25 -2.80 -20.83
CA LEU A 84 2.50 -1.37 -21.08
C LEU A 84 3.29 -0.72 -19.94
N VAL A 85 3.01 -1.11 -18.70
CA VAL A 85 3.70 -0.55 -17.52
C VAL A 85 5.04 -1.22 -17.27
N ARG A 86 5.16 -2.55 -17.43
CA ARG A 86 6.35 -3.32 -17.07
C ARG A 86 7.39 -3.36 -18.19
N ASP A 87 6.95 -3.58 -19.42
CA ASP A 87 7.83 -3.89 -20.55
C ASP A 87 8.25 -2.61 -21.33
N GLU A 88 7.63 -1.46 -21.03
CA GLU A 88 8.05 -0.15 -21.56
C GLU A 88 9.41 0.25 -20.97
N ALA A 89 10.37 0.51 -21.85
CA ALA A 89 11.76 0.82 -21.47
C ALA A 89 11.92 2.23 -20.91
N ASP A 90 11.05 3.17 -21.32
CA ASP A 90 11.04 4.55 -20.85
C ASP A 90 10.19 4.69 -19.58
N ASP A 91 10.82 4.99 -18.44
CA ASP A 91 10.12 5.12 -17.16
C ASP A 91 9.04 6.21 -17.17
N ASP A 92 9.22 7.30 -17.94
CA ASP A 92 8.21 8.36 -18.02
C ASP A 92 6.97 7.86 -18.78
N LYS A 93 7.15 7.19 -19.92
CA LYS A 93 6.03 6.61 -20.69
C LYS A 93 5.32 5.49 -19.92
N ALA A 94 6.09 4.71 -19.17
CA ALA A 94 5.54 3.67 -18.32
C ALA A 94 4.68 4.26 -17.20
N LEU A 95 5.15 5.35 -16.57
CA LEU A 95 4.39 6.04 -15.53
C LEU A 95 3.13 6.70 -16.11
N ASP A 96 3.22 7.35 -17.27
CA ASP A 96 2.07 7.90 -17.98
C ASP A 96 1.03 6.80 -18.30
N SER A 97 1.49 5.66 -18.81
CA SER A 97 0.63 4.49 -19.05
C SER A 97 -0.01 3.97 -17.76
N PHE A 98 0.75 3.90 -16.66
CA PHE A 98 0.24 3.49 -15.35
C PHE A 98 -0.84 4.43 -14.83
N LEU A 99 -0.69 5.74 -15.04
CA LEU A 99 -1.64 6.74 -14.57
C LEU A 99 -2.90 6.85 -15.45
N HIS A 100 -2.79 6.60 -16.76
CA HIS A 100 -3.84 6.98 -17.71
C HIS A 100 -4.38 5.86 -18.61
N ALA A 101 -3.62 4.79 -18.88
CA ALA A 101 -4.04 3.78 -19.87
C ALA A 101 -5.19 2.89 -19.38
N TRP A 102 -5.40 2.78 -18.07
CA TRP A 102 -6.52 2.04 -17.49
C TRP A 102 -7.10 2.73 -16.24
N PRO A 103 -8.00 3.73 -16.43
CA PRO A 103 -8.53 4.54 -15.32
C PRO A 103 -9.30 3.75 -14.25
N GLU A 104 -9.79 2.55 -14.58
CA GLU A 104 -10.53 1.67 -13.67
C GLU A 104 -9.62 0.76 -12.83
N GLN A 105 -8.29 0.85 -12.97
CA GLN A 105 -7.36 -0.08 -12.32
C GLN A 105 -7.49 -0.09 -10.78
N PRO A 106 -7.31 -1.25 -10.13
CA PRO A 106 -7.48 -1.39 -8.68
C PRO A 106 -6.37 -0.72 -7.86
N SER A 107 -5.31 -0.23 -8.49
CA SER A 107 -4.29 0.57 -7.81
C SER A 107 -4.82 1.91 -7.34
N PHE A 108 -5.80 2.49 -8.01
CA PHE A 108 -6.37 3.76 -7.55
C PHE A 108 -7.34 3.53 -6.41
N ASN A 109 -7.22 4.34 -5.35
CA ASN A 109 -8.01 4.20 -4.13
C ASN A 109 -7.91 2.80 -3.51
N ARG A 110 -6.74 2.16 -3.61
CA ARG A 110 -6.53 0.76 -3.19
C ARG A 110 -6.73 0.58 -1.68
N GLN A 111 -6.35 1.55 -0.85
CA GLN A 111 -6.53 1.42 0.61
C GLN A 111 -8.01 1.48 0.99
N VAL A 112 -8.75 2.40 0.38
CA VAL A 112 -10.23 2.45 0.48
C VAL A 112 -10.86 1.16 0.00
N LEU A 113 -10.46 0.65 -1.17
CA LEU A 113 -10.97 -0.60 -1.72
C LEU A 113 -10.79 -1.77 -0.74
N TYR A 114 -9.57 -1.92 -0.22
CA TYR A 114 -9.23 -3.00 0.69
C TYR A 114 -9.93 -2.89 2.04
N LEU A 115 -10.05 -1.69 2.61
CA LEU A 115 -10.72 -1.48 3.89
C LEU A 115 -12.24 -1.57 3.79
N ALA A 116 -12.84 -1.09 2.70
CA ALA A 116 -14.27 -1.30 2.46
C ALA A 116 -14.62 -2.79 2.34
N GLY A 117 -13.68 -3.57 1.78
CA GLY A 117 -13.93 -4.93 1.38
C GLY A 117 -14.74 -4.97 0.09
N PHE A 118 -14.43 -5.94 -0.77
CA PHE A 118 -15.10 -6.06 -2.07
C PHE A 118 -15.33 -7.52 -2.42
N LYS A 119 -16.49 -7.78 -3.02
CA LYS A 119 -16.77 -9.11 -3.54
C LYS A 119 -15.96 -9.31 -4.81
N ARG A 120 -15.06 -10.30 -4.80
CA ARG A 120 -14.56 -10.90 -6.03
C ARG A 120 -15.71 -11.70 -6.63
N TRP A 121 -16.20 -11.30 -7.81
CA TRP A 121 -17.30 -12.01 -8.47
C TRP A 121 -16.77 -13.33 -9.05
N GLY A 122 -16.90 -14.42 -8.28
CA GLY A 122 -16.40 -15.74 -8.66
C GLY A 122 -14.87 -15.78 -8.79
N ALA A 123 -14.36 -16.77 -9.53
CA ALA A 123 -12.92 -16.97 -9.75
C ALA A 123 -12.31 -16.08 -10.84
N ALA A 124 -13.05 -15.13 -11.45
CA ALA A 124 -12.71 -14.71 -12.82
C ALA A 124 -12.83 -13.23 -13.19
N LEU A 125 -13.31 -12.31 -12.34
CA LEU A 125 -13.33 -10.88 -12.74
C LEU A 125 -12.75 -9.97 -11.66
N PRO A 126 -11.75 -9.13 -12.03
CA PRO A 126 -11.15 -8.21 -11.09
C PRO A 126 -12.13 -7.10 -10.72
N PHE A 127 -11.93 -6.50 -9.56
CA PHE A 127 -12.62 -5.28 -9.19
C PHE A 127 -12.31 -4.16 -10.19
N ARG A 128 -13.33 -3.37 -10.50
CA ARG A 128 -13.25 -2.20 -11.37
C ARG A 128 -14.09 -1.07 -10.81
N TRP A 129 -13.54 0.14 -10.86
CA TRP A 129 -14.25 1.37 -10.49
C TRP A 129 -15.22 1.81 -11.60
N THR A 130 -16.29 1.06 -11.83
CA THR A 130 -17.27 1.36 -12.90
C THR A 130 -18.32 2.40 -12.50
N GLY A 131 -18.53 2.61 -11.19
CA GLY A 131 -19.52 3.56 -10.68
C GLY A 131 -18.98 4.97 -10.45
N GLY A 132 -17.72 5.25 -10.82
CA GLY A 132 -17.10 6.56 -10.69
C GLY A 132 -17.06 7.09 -9.24
N GLU A 133 -17.17 8.41 -9.10
CA GLU A 133 -17.07 9.09 -7.81
C GLU A 133 -18.16 8.68 -6.79
N PRO A 134 -19.45 8.49 -7.16
CA PRO A 134 -20.47 8.01 -6.22
C PRO A 134 -20.13 6.67 -5.58
N GLN A 135 -19.67 5.69 -6.37
CA GLN A 135 -19.21 4.39 -5.84
C GLN A 135 -18.00 4.56 -4.93
N GLN A 136 -17.03 5.40 -5.33
CA GLN A 136 -15.85 5.67 -4.50
C GLN A 136 -16.21 6.32 -3.16
N ARG A 137 -17.23 7.20 -3.12
CA ARG A 137 -17.74 7.79 -1.87
C ARG A 137 -18.40 6.76 -0.95
N GLU A 138 -19.19 5.85 -1.51
CA GLU A 138 -19.77 4.74 -0.75
C GLU A 138 -18.69 3.87 -0.12
N PHE A 139 -17.70 3.46 -0.93
CA PHE A 139 -16.55 2.68 -0.45
C PHE A 139 -15.75 3.44 0.61
N LEU A 140 -15.52 4.75 0.44
CA LEU A 140 -14.83 5.56 1.44
C LEU A 140 -15.59 5.60 2.77
N SER A 141 -16.92 5.70 2.75
CA SER A 141 -17.73 5.67 3.96
C SER A 141 -17.58 4.35 4.71
N VAL A 142 -17.68 3.22 3.99
CA VAL A 142 -17.51 1.88 4.55
C VAL A 142 -16.08 1.68 5.06
N ALA A 143 -15.06 2.13 4.31
CA ALA A 143 -13.66 2.02 4.70
C ALA A 143 -13.34 2.79 5.99
N LYS A 144 -13.94 3.97 6.20
CA LYS A 144 -13.79 4.73 7.46
C LYS A 144 -14.41 3.97 8.63
N GLN A 145 -15.63 3.46 8.45
CA GLN A 145 -16.30 2.65 9.47
C GLN A 145 -15.47 1.42 9.84
N HIS A 146 -15.02 0.65 8.85
CA HIS A 146 -14.18 -0.52 9.09
C HIS A 146 -12.81 -0.18 9.69
N LEU A 147 -12.24 0.99 9.38
CA LEU A 147 -11.02 1.46 10.03
C LEU A 147 -11.24 1.77 11.52
N ASP A 148 -12.42 2.27 11.90
CA ASP A 148 -12.77 2.45 13.32
C ASP A 148 -12.99 1.09 14.03
N ASP A 149 -13.35 0.04 13.28
CA ASP A 149 -13.61 -1.30 13.80
C ASP A 149 -12.34 -2.19 13.89
N VAL A 150 -11.23 -1.84 13.23
CA VAL A 150 -9.98 -2.62 13.36
C VAL A 150 -9.37 -2.44 14.74
N GLN A 151 -8.73 -3.48 15.26
CA GLN A 151 -8.13 -3.45 16.59
C GLN A 151 -6.96 -2.48 16.64
N ALA A 152 -6.13 -2.44 15.61
CA ALA A 152 -5.06 -1.45 15.51
C ALA A 152 -4.74 -1.12 14.07
N PHE A 153 -4.31 0.11 13.83
CA PHE A 153 -3.71 0.49 12.56
C PHE A 153 -2.48 1.37 12.77
N GLY A 154 -1.73 1.59 11.71
CA GLY A 154 -0.57 2.47 11.72
C GLY A 154 -0.22 3.01 10.35
N PHE A 155 0.90 3.71 10.26
CA PHE A 155 1.39 4.33 9.04
C PHE A 155 2.81 3.89 8.72
N THR A 156 3.08 3.74 7.43
CA THR A 156 4.40 3.34 6.92
C THR A 156 5.45 4.45 6.98
N ASP A 157 5.07 5.72 7.04
CA ASP A 157 6.00 6.86 7.13
C ASP A 157 6.44 7.17 8.57
N CYS A 158 5.71 6.70 9.58
CA CYS A 158 6.13 6.67 10.98
C CYS A 158 6.21 5.24 11.52
N PHE A 159 6.77 4.34 10.71
CA PHE A 159 6.68 2.88 10.88
C PHE A 159 7.05 2.37 12.28
N VAL A 160 8.15 2.83 12.87
CA VAL A 160 8.59 2.39 14.22
C VAL A 160 7.56 2.80 15.28
N THR A 161 7.07 4.04 15.22
CA THR A 161 6.03 4.55 16.14
C THR A 161 4.73 3.77 15.99
N SER A 162 4.31 3.51 14.74
CA SER A 162 3.13 2.70 14.46
C SER A 162 3.28 1.25 14.93
N ALA A 163 4.45 0.64 14.74
CA ALA A 163 4.75 -0.69 15.23
C ALA A 163 4.66 -0.77 16.77
N ALA A 164 5.14 0.26 17.48
CA ALA A 164 5.02 0.37 18.92
C ALA A 164 3.55 0.44 19.38
N ALA A 165 2.75 1.30 18.75
CA ALA A 165 1.35 1.48 19.07
C ALA A 165 0.54 0.18 18.86
N MET A 166 0.72 -0.47 17.71
CA MET A 166 0.06 -1.75 17.42
C MET A 166 0.51 -2.84 18.40
N ALA A 167 1.80 -2.91 18.75
CA ALA A 167 2.29 -3.89 19.72
C ALA A 167 1.59 -3.78 21.08
N ARG A 168 1.39 -2.55 21.58
CA ARG A 168 0.66 -2.32 22.85
C ARG A 168 -0.77 -2.85 22.79
N VAL A 169 -1.49 -2.58 21.70
CA VAL A 169 -2.87 -3.04 21.53
C VAL A 169 -2.96 -4.56 21.44
N LEU A 170 -1.99 -5.19 20.76
CA LEU A 170 -1.93 -6.64 20.59
C LEU A 170 -1.36 -7.39 21.81
N GLY A 171 -0.94 -6.68 22.86
CA GLY A 171 -0.28 -7.30 24.02
C GLY A 171 1.11 -7.86 23.71
N TRP A 172 1.72 -7.44 22.61
CA TRP A 172 3.06 -7.84 22.22
C TRP A 172 4.13 -6.99 22.93
N GLY A 173 5.33 -7.56 23.12
CA GLY A 173 6.45 -6.83 23.71
C GLY A 173 6.90 -5.64 22.85
N GLU A 174 6.53 -4.42 23.24
CA GLU A 174 6.80 -3.18 22.49
C GLU A 174 8.28 -3.00 22.12
N ALA A 175 9.21 -3.22 23.07
CA ALA A 175 10.64 -3.10 22.83
C ALA A 175 11.16 -4.08 21.76
N THR A 176 10.61 -5.30 21.74
CA THR A 176 10.95 -6.31 20.73
C THR A 176 10.45 -5.87 19.35
N VAL A 177 9.19 -5.43 19.26
CA VAL A 177 8.57 -5.03 17.99
C VAL A 177 9.25 -3.78 17.42
N THR A 178 9.52 -2.78 18.24
CA THR A 178 10.23 -1.55 17.82
C THR A 178 11.65 -1.83 17.36
N GLN A 179 12.39 -2.71 18.04
CA GLN A 179 13.71 -3.13 17.60
C GLN A 179 13.67 -3.82 16.23
N MET A 180 12.70 -4.70 15.98
CA MET A 180 12.53 -5.32 14.67
C MET A 180 12.15 -4.28 13.60
N ALA A 181 11.20 -3.40 13.90
CA ALA A 181 10.77 -2.34 12.97
C ALA A 181 11.91 -1.40 12.58
N ALA A 182 12.82 -1.10 13.51
CA ALA A 182 13.97 -0.23 13.27
C ALA A 182 15.11 -0.90 12.48
N ARG A 183 15.16 -2.23 12.44
CA ARG A 183 16.25 -2.99 11.80
C ARG A 183 15.84 -3.67 10.50
N THR A 184 14.55 -3.92 10.31
CA THR A 184 14.05 -4.68 9.18
C THR A 184 13.38 -3.77 8.17
N HIS A 185 13.99 -3.66 6.99
CA HIS A 185 13.47 -2.89 5.85
C HIS A 185 13.19 -3.81 4.66
N HIS A 186 12.41 -4.87 4.89
CA HIS A 186 12.09 -5.85 3.85
C HIS A 186 11.41 -5.17 2.66
N ARG A 187 11.95 -5.39 1.45
CA ARG A 187 11.51 -4.78 0.18
C ARG A 187 11.54 -3.25 0.18
N ALA A 188 12.43 -2.63 0.95
CA ALA A 188 12.63 -1.19 0.86
C ALA A 188 13.20 -0.82 -0.52
N GLN A 189 12.57 0.17 -1.15
CA GLN A 189 12.97 0.66 -2.48
C GLN A 189 14.03 1.75 -2.33
N ARG A 190 15.07 1.68 -3.18
CA ARG A 190 16.05 2.76 -3.36
C ARG A 190 15.41 3.85 -4.22
N LYS A 191 14.59 4.69 -3.60
CA LYS A 191 13.71 5.66 -4.30
C LYS A 191 14.47 6.63 -5.19
N THR A 192 15.67 7.04 -4.81
CA THR A 192 16.50 7.95 -5.61
C THR A 192 17.00 7.34 -6.90
N ILE A 193 17.45 6.08 -6.87
CA ILE A 193 17.82 5.35 -8.08
C ILE A 193 16.59 5.16 -8.97
N ALA A 194 15.47 4.75 -8.39
CA ALA A 194 14.25 4.54 -9.14
C ALA A 194 13.70 5.86 -9.75
N ALA A 195 13.75 6.97 -9.02
CA ALA A 195 13.36 8.28 -9.52
C ALA A 195 14.32 8.86 -10.56
N ALA A 196 15.58 8.39 -10.62
CA ALA A 196 16.56 8.89 -11.60
C ALA A 196 16.18 8.56 -13.05
N GLY A 197 15.37 7.52 -13.25
CA GLY A 197 14.84 7.14 -14.57
C GLY A 197 13.69 8.01 -15.06
N LEU A 198 12.95 8.65 -14.15
CA LEU A 198 11.94 9.66 -14.48
C LEU A 198 12.66 10.94 -14.94
N ARG A 199 12.49 11.37 -16.17
CA ARG A 199 13.10 12.61 -16.69
C ARG A 199 12.08 13.73 -16.77
N MET A 200 10.88 13.40 -17.23
CA MET A 200 9.75 14.31 -17.35
C MET A 200 8.98 14.46 -16.05
N HIS A 201 8.88 13.37 -15.28
CA HIS A 201 8.16 13.34 -14.00
C HIS A 201 9.03 13.62 -12.79
N ARG A 202 10.30 14.02 -12.98
CA ARG A 202 11.25 14.24 -11.89
C ARG A 202 11.17 15.67 -11.36
N GLY A 203 11.25 15.80 -10.04
CA GLY A 203 11.29 17.11 -9.39
C GLY A 203 12.52 17.91 -9.82
N THR A 204 12.34 19.18 -10.14
CA THR A 204 13.42 20.11 -10.54
C THR A 204 14.43 20.39 -9.43
N CYS A 205 14.04 20.17 -8.17
CA CYS A 205 14.84 20.48 -6.98
C CYS A 205 15.44 19.22 -6.35
N LEU A 206 15.95 18.28 -7.16
CA LEU A 206 16.72 17.15 -6.67
C LEU A 206 18.13 17.60 -6.30
N ALA A 207 18.25 18.34 -5.21
CA ALA A 207 19.51 18.42 -4.47
C ALA A 207 19.75 17.03 -3.87
N LEU A 208 20.38 16.15 -4.65
CA LEU A 208 20.92 14.88 -4.17
C LEU A 208 22.07 15.20 -3.20
N THR A 209 21.73 15.52 -1.96
CA THR A 209 22.72 15.52 -0.88
C THR A 209 23.10 14.07 -0.64
N ALA A 210 24.33 13.72 -1.03
CA ALA A 210 24.92 12.41 -0.81
C ALA A 210 24.97 12.12 0.70
N GLY A 211 23.92 11.49 1.23
CA GLY A 211 23.77 11.23 2.66
C GLY A 211 22.40 10.71 3.08
N ASP A 212 21.31 11.20 2.48
CA ASP A 212 19.93 10.79 2.83
C ASP A 212 19.44 9.53 2.07
N ASP A 213 20.37 8.91 1.36
CA ASP A 213 20.09 8.11 0.17
C ASP A 213 19.86 6.62 0.45
N GLN A 214 20.12 6.16 1.68
CA GLN A 214 20.08 4.73 1.94
C GLN A 214 18.64 4.20 2.04
N TYR A 215 17.72 4.84 2.77
CA TYR A 215 16.33 4.34 2.91
C TYR A 215 15.26 5.41 3.26
N GLY A 216 15.59 6.71 3.26
CA GLY A 216 14.81 7.73 4.01
C GLY A 216 13.99 8.75 3.21
N GLY A 217 14.21 8.90 1.90
CA GLY A 217 13.48 9.91 1.12
C GLY A 217 11.98 9.60 0.96
N VAL A 218 11.16 10.63 0.79
CA VAL A 218 9.75 10.52 0.37
C VAL A 218 9.67 10.71 -1.14
N TRP A 219 8.90 9.87 -1.84
CA TRP A 219 8.65 9.98 -3.28
C TRP A 219 8.23 11.40 -3.68
N ARG A 220 7.41 12.06 -2.86
CA ARG A 220 6.99 13.46 -3.07
C ARG A 220 8.15 14.43 -3.29
N SER A 221 9.33 14.16 -2.72
CA SER A 221 10.54 14.99 -2.90
C SER A 221 11.29 14.69 -4.19
N PHE A 222 10.94 13.61 -4.90
CA PHE A 222 11.66 13.12 -6.07
C PHE A 222 10.87 13.26 -7.37
N VAL A 223 9.56 13.43 -7.30
CA VAL A 223 8.69 13.61 -8.48
C VAL A 223 8.23 15.06 -8.64
N ASP A 224 7.89 15.45 -9.87
CA ASP A 224 7.35 16.77 -10.19
C ASP A 224 5.99 16.98 -9.50
N HIS A 225 5.75 18.21 -9.05
CA HIS A 225 4.51 18.57 -8.34
C HIS A 225 3.25 18.25 -9.15
N ARG A 226 3.25 18.39 -10.48
CA ARG A 226 2.10 18.03 -11.33
C ARG A 226 1.81 16.54 -11.30
N THR A 227 2.85 15.72 -11.20
CA THR A 227 2.71 14.26 -11.06
C THR A 227 2.13 13.91 -9.69
N VAL A 228 2.56 14.61 -8.64
CA VAL A 228 1.99 14.47 -7.29
C VAL A 228 0.50 14.83 -7.30
N GLU A 229 0.14 15.99 -7.83
CA GLU A 229 -1.25 16.46 -7.91
C GLU A 229 -2.13 15.48 -8.70
N GLU A 230 -1.62 14.94 -9.81
CA GLU A 230 -2.36 13.95 -10.60
C GLU A 230 -2.57 12.65 -9.85
N ILE A 231 -1.55 12.14 -9.14
CA ILE A 231 -1.69 10.95 -8.30
C ILE A 231 -2.70 11.20 -7.17
N GLU A 232 -2.66 12.36 -6.53
CA GLU A 232 -3.63 12.74 -5.49
C GLU A 232 -5.05 12.82 -6.03
N ARG A 233 -5.23 13.35 -7.24
CA ARG A 233 -6.52 13.41 -7.93
C ARG A 233 -7.07 12.03 -8.23
N LEU A 234 -6.24 11.13 -8.77
CA LEU A 234 -6.61 9.74 -9.07
C LEU A 234 -6.89 8.93 -7.79
N ASN A 235 -6.26 9.29 -6.66
CA ASN A 235 -6.39 8.63 -5.37
C ASN A 235 -7.14 9.50 -4.34
N TRP A 236 -8.10 10.33 -4.74
CA TRP A 236 -8.71 11.32 -3.85
C TRP A 236 -9.39 10.68 -2.62
N ALA A 237 -9.98 9.48 -2.77
CA ALA A 237 -10.65 8.80 -1.66
C ALA A 237 -9.62 8.23 -0.68
N ASP A 238 -8.53 7.67 -1.19
CA ASP A 238 -7.36 7.25 -0.39
C ASP A 238 -6.75 8.45 0.37
N MET A 239 -6.67 9.64 -0.26
CA MET A 239 -6.22 10.87 0.39
C MET A 239 -7.13 11.28 1.54
N GLU A 240 -8.45 11.19 1.35
CA GLU A 240 -9.42 11.51 2.39
C GLU A 240 -9.39 10.49 3.54
N LEU A 241 -9.28 9.19 3.25
CA LEU A 241 -9.13 8.12 4.24
C LEU A 241 -7.85 8.31 5.05
N HIS A 242 -6.72 8.60 4.39
CA HIS A 242 -5.45 8.82 5.08
C HIS A 242 -5.52 10.03 6.03
N ARG A 243 -6.14 11.14 5.61
CA ARG A 243 -6.38 12.29 6.51
C ARG A 243 -7.31 11.95 7.67
N PHE A 244 -8.34 11.14 7.44
CA PHE A 244 -9.24 10.65 8.49
C PHE A 244 -8.45 9.83 9.53
N ALA A 245 -7.72 8.82 9.07
CA ALA A 245 -6.91 7.94 9.92
C ALA A 245 -5.91 8.72 10.77
N ARG A 246 -5.25 9.75 10.20
CA ARG A 246 -4.28 10.58 10.91
C ARG A 246 -4.84 11.37 12.07
N ARG A 247 -6.15 11.68 12.05
CA ARG A 247 -6.81 12.36 13.16
C ARG A 247 -7.18 11.41 14.30
N GLN A 248 -7.34 10.13 13.98
CA GLN A 248 -7.71 9.08 14.93
C GLN A 248 -6.49 8.45 15.64
N PHE A 249 -5.36 8.37 14.93
CA PHE A 249 -4.10 7.82 15.43
C PHE A 249 -3.35 8.78 16.35
#